data_AF-A0A0A2TB13-F1
#
_entry.id   AF-A0A0A2TB13-F1
#
_cell.length_a   1.000
_cell.length_b   1.000
_cell.length_c   1.000
_cell.angle_alpha   90.00
_cell.angle_beta   90.00
_cell.angle_gamma   90.00
#
_symmetry.space_group_name_H-M   'P 1'
#
loop_
_entity.id
_entity.type
_entity.pdbx_description
1 polymer ?
#
loop_
_entity_poly.entity_id
_entity_poly.type
_entity_poly.pdbx_seq_one_letter_code
_entity_poly.pdbx_strand_id
1 'polypeptide(L)'
;MGNSHKQQLIPSTRDKGKFFSKEKFWSKLQLFAKKAGHSVVYAALLLYFTLQKDDLPVWVRTTIIGALGYFILPFDLIPDFAAGVGFTDDLGALGAALLQVAMYIDEEVKMKAKEKLQIWFGSEVDTTVVDQKLFLEE
;
A
#
# COMPACT_ATOMS: atom_id res chain seq x y z
N MET A 1 9.67 -40.58 46.25
CA MET A 1 9.29 -41.27 45.01
C MET A 1 8.10 -40.52 44.40
N GLY A 2 8.23 -40.01 43.17
CA GLY A 2 7.13 -39.53 42.32
C GLY A 2 6.55 -38.15 42.65
N ASN A 3 6.87 -37.12 41.86
CA ASN A 3 6.14 -36.93 40.61
C ASN A 3 6.83 -35.90 39.71
N SER A 4 7.16 -36.37 38.52
CA SER A 4 7.68 -35.60 37.40
C SER A 4 6.52 -34.91 36.69
N HIS A 5 6.45 -33.59 36.74
CA HIS A 5 5.72 -32.82 35.72
C HIS A 5 6.47 -31.51 35.41
N LYS A 6 7.49 -31.63 34.55
CA LYS A 6 7.88 -30.54 33.66
C LYS A 6 6.73 -30.34 32.67
N GLN A 7 6.05 -29.21 32.73
CA GLN A 7 5.30 -28.70 31.58
C GLN A 7 6.04 -27.45 31.08
N GLN A 8 6.94 -27.70 30.14
CA GLN A 8 7.54 -26.70 29.29
C GLN A 8 6.64 -26.50 28.07
N LEU A 9 6.50 -25.23 27.69
CA LEU A 9 6.36 -24.72 26.32
C LEU A 9 5.05 -25.09 25.60
N ILE A 10 4.03 -24.26 25.80
CA ILE A 10 3.06 -23.96 24.74
C ILE A 10 3.66 -22.86 23.84
N PRO A 11 4.06 -23.15 22.59
CA PRO A 11 4.31 -22.09 21.63
C PRO A 11 2.93 -21.51 21.30
N SER A 12 2.66 -20.28 21.72
CA SER A 12 1.48 -19.55 21.26
C SER A 12 1.66 -19.26 19.77
N THR A 13 1.14 -20.15 18.95
CA THR A 13 1.02 -20.00 17.50
C THR A 13 -0.01 -18.90 17.22
N ARG A 14 0.49 -17.68 17.05
CA ARG A 14 -0.18 -16.63 16.27
C ARG A 14 0.83 -15.96 15.35
N ASP A 15 1.50 -16.76 14.52
CA ASP A 15 2.06 -16.23 13.28
C ASP A 15 0.90 -16.12 12.29
N LYS A 16 0.13 -15.03 12.41
CA LYS A 16 -0.93 -14.66 11.46
C LYS A 16 -0.38 -13.54 10.58
N GLY A 17 0.08 -13.92 9.38
CA GLY A 17 0.16 -13.05 8.20
C GLY A 17 1.22 -11.92 8.24
N LYS A 18 2.47 -12.24 7.88
CA LYS A 18 3.52 -11.25 7.58
C LYS A 18 3.38 -10.60 6.19
N PHE A 19 2.16 -10.20 5.80
CA PHE A 19 1.93 -9.48 4.55
C PHE A 19 1.31 -8.12 4.88
N PHE A 20 2.04 -7.04 4.58
CA PHE A 20 1.77 -5.63 4.90
C PHE A 20 1.97 -5.22 6.38
N SER A 21 3.13 -4.62 6.69
CA SER A 21 3.34 -3.88 7.95
C SER A 21 2.98 -2.42 7.73
N LYS A 22 1.93 -1.97 8.43
CA LYS A 22 1.46 -0.57 8.41
C LYS A 22 2.59 0.41 8.74
N GLU A 23 3.40 0.11 9.75
CA GLU A 23 4.53 0.97 10.15
C GLU A 23 5.58 1.08 9.05
N LYS A 24 5.99 -0.05 8.46
CA LYS A 24 6.93 -0.06 7.33
C LYS A 24 6.37 0.70 6.13
N PHE A 25 5.07 0.55 5.85
CA PHE A 25 4.38 1.30 4.80
C PHE A 25 4.52 2.80 5.03
N TRP A 26 4.19 3.31 6.23
CA TRP A 26 4.28 4.73 6.55
C TRP A 26 5.70 5.28 6.44
N SER A 27 6.70 4.57 6.98
CA SER A 27 8.10 5.02 6.92
C SER A 27 8.64 5.05 5.49
N LYS A 28 8.30 4.04 4.66
CA LYS A 28 8.70 4.01 3.24
C LYS A 28 7.98 5.07 2.43
N LEU A 29 6.67 5.22 2.63
CA LEU A 29 5.88 6.22 1.92
C LEU A 29 6.37 7.65 2.22
N GLN A 30 6.79 7.96 3.45
CA GLN A 30 7.43 9.23 3.79
C GLN A 30 8.80 9.43 3.12
N LEU A 31 9.58 8.36 2.91
CA LEU A 31 10.84 8.45 2.17
C LEU A 31 10.58 8.71 0.68
N PHE A 32 9.60 8.02 0.11
CA PHE A 32 9.16 8.26 -1.27
C PHE A 32 8.51 9.62 -1.45
N ALA A 33 7.85 10.16 -0.42
CA ALA A 33 7.32 11.52 -0.47
C ALA A 33 8.41 12.54 -0.81
N LYS A 34 9.62 12.35 -0.28
CA LYS A 34 10.77 13.21 -0.56
C LYS A 34 11.41 12.99 -1.93
N LYS A 35 11.10 11.90 -2.64
CA LYS A 35 11.80 11.47 -3.88
C LYS A 35 10.92 11.32 -5.12
N ALA A 36 9.71 10.76 -4.97
CA ALA A 36 8.80 10.35 -6.04
C ALA A 36 7.68 11.37 -6.34
N GLY A 37 7.54 12.40 -5.51
CA GLY A 37 6.53 13.46 -5.67
C GLY A 37 5.16 13.13 -5.06
N HIS A 38 4.35 14.16 -4.87
CA HIS A 38 3.06 14.06 -4.18
C HIS A 38 2.04 13.17 -4.91
N SER A 39 2.09 13.09 -6.26
CA SER A 39 1.14 12.29 -7.05
C SER A 39 1.27 10.79 -6.80
N VAL A 40 2.50 10.27 -6.69
CA VAL A 40 2.74 8.84 -6.38
C VAL A 40 2.29 8.53 -4.96
N VAL A 41 2.59 9.42 -4.01
CA VAL A 41 2.14 9.27 -2.62
C VAL A 41 0.62 9.30 -2.53
N TYR A 42 -0.02 10.19 -3.28
CA TYR A 42 -1.48 10.27 -3.33
C TYR A 42 -2.10 8.98 -3.87
N ALA A 43 -1.58 8.42 -4.97
CA ALA A 43 -2.03 7.12 -5.49
C ALA A 43 -1.91 5.99 -4.45
N ALA A 44 -0.78 5.91 -3.74
CA ALA A 44 -0.61 4.92 -2.67
C ALA A 44 -1.56 5.16 -1.48
N LEU A 45 -1.84 6.41 -1.13
CA LEU A 45 -2.81 6.76 -0.08
C LEU A 45 -4.24 6.39 -0.47
N LEU A 46 -4.64 6.63 -1.72
CA LEU A 46 -5.96 6.22 -2.22
C LEU A 46 -6.16 4.71 -2.09
N LEU A 47 -5.19 3.92 -2.54
CA LEU A 47 -5.20 2.47 -2.38
C LEU A 47 -5.27 2.07 -0.89
N TYR A 48 -4.44 2.68 -0.05
CA TYR A 48 -4.39 2.38 1.39
C TYR A 48 -5.69 2.70 2.14
N PHE A 49 -6.34 3.82 1.82
CA PHE A 49 -7.62 4.18 2.43
C PHE A 49 -8.78 3.38 1.84
N THR A 50 -8.73 3.00 0.57
CA THR A 50 -9.69 2.05 -0.02
C THR A 50 -9.64 0.71 0.72
N LEU A 51 -8.43 0.17 0.97
CA LEU A 51 -8.22 -1.11 1.66
C LEU A 51 -8.89 -1.22 3.05
N GLN A 52 -9.13 -0.08 3.70
CA GLN A 52 -9.76 0.01 5.03
C GLN A 52 -11.28 -0.11 5.00
N LYS A 53 -11.91 -0.08 3.82
CA LYS A 53 -13.35 -0.32 3.70
C LYS A 53 -13.67 -1.77 4.10
N ASP A 54 -14.74 -1.92 4.88
CA ASP A 54 -15.19 -3.23 5.36
C ASP A 54 -15.86 -4.04 4.23
N ASP A 55 -16.54 -3.35 3.32
CA ASP A 55 -17.25 -3.95 2.17
C ASP A 55 -16.41 -3.88 0.89
N LEU A 56 -15.33 -4.67 0.84
CA LEU A 56 -14.54 -4.86 -0.37
C LEU A 56 -14.56 -6.31 -0.83
N PRO A 57 -14.79 -6.57 -2.14
CA PRO A 57 -14.53 -7.89 -2.71
C PRO A 57 -13.09 -8.35 -2.46
N VAL A 58 -12.91 -9.65 -2.26
CA VAL A 58 -11.59 -10.24 -1.93
C VAL A 58 -10.54 -9.93 -3.01
N TRP A 59 -10.94 -9.91 -4.28
CA TRP A 59 -10.03 -9.59 -5.38
C TRP A 59 -9.51 -8.15 -5.29
N VAL A 60 -10.37 -7.17 -4.95
CA VAL A 60 -9.98 -5.76 -4.75
C VAL A 60 -8.95 -5.65 -3.63
N ARG A 61 -9.24 -6.28 -2.48
CA ARG A 61 -8.34 -6.31 -1.32
C ARG A 61 -6.97 -6.90 -1.70
N THR A 62 -6.97 -7.98 -2.48
CA THR A 62 -5.74 -8.67 -2.90
C THR A 62 -4.93 -7.83 -3.89
N THR A 63 -5.58 -7.20 -4.88
CA THR A 63 -4.93 -6.28 -5.83
C THR A 63 -4.26 -5.13 -5.10
N ILE A 64 -4.97 -4.49 -4.16
CA ILE A 64 -4.41 -3.37 -3.38
C ILE A 64 -3.23 -3.82 -2.52
N ILE A 65 -3.36 -4.95 -1.80
CA ILE A 65 -2.27 -5.47 -0.96
C ILE A 65 -1.05 -5.83 -1.82
N GLY A 66 -1.25 -6.42 -2.99
CA GLY A 66 -0.17 -6.73 -3.93
C GLY A 66 0.57 -5.49 -4.39
N ALA A 67 -0.17 -4.48 -4.88
CA ALA A 67 0.40 -3.23 -5.37
C ALA A 67 1.13 -2.44 -4.26
N LEU A 68 0.49 -2.28 -3.09
CA LEU A 68 1.12 -1.59 -1.95
C LEU A 68 2.31 -2.36 -1.39
N GLY A 69 2.19 -3.69 -1.31
CA GLY A 69 3.26 -4.57 -0.88
C GLY A 69 4.48 -4.43 -1.78
N TYR A 70 4.29 -4.55 -3.09
CA TYR A 70 5.34 -4.37 -4.08
C TYR A 70 5.98 -2.97 -4.01
N PHE A 71 5.17 -1.92 -3.89
CA PHE A 71 5.63 -0.54 -3.76
C PHE A 71 6.52 -0.29 -2.52
N ILE A 72 6.29 -0.99 -1.39
CA ILE A 72 7.04 -0.79 -0.14
C ILE A 72 8.12 -1.83 0.13
N LEU A 73 8.21 -2.89 -0.67
CA LEU A 73 9.23 -3.91 -0.49
C LEU A 73 10.62 -3.25 -0.53
N PRO A 74 11.54 -3.64 0.37
CA PRO A 74 12.93 -3.24 0.20
C PRO A 74 13.39 -3.80 -1.14
N PHE A 75 14.02 -2.97 -1.96
CA PHE A 75 14.63 -3.36 -3.23
C PHE A 75 15.50 -4.65 -3.10
N ASP A 76 16.01 -4.94 -1.88
CA ASP A 76 16.72 -6.17 -1.49
C ASP A 76 15.91 -7.49 -1.56
N LEU A 77 14.61 -7.47 -1.87
CA LEU A 77 13.79 -8.68 -2.11
C LEU A 77 13.48 -8.93 -3.61
N ILE A 78 14.03 -8.08 -4.49
CA ILE A 78 14.04 -8.24 -5.95
C ILE A 78 15.38 -8.85 -6.49
N PRO A 79 16.34 -9.41 -5.72
CA PRO A 79 17.63 -9.82 -6.29
C PRO A 79 17.59 -11.21 -6.96
N ASP A 80 16.49 -11.57 -7.63
CA ASP A 80 16.44 -12.71 -8.57
C ASP A 80 15.51 -12.48 -9.79
N PHE A 81 14.60 -11.48 -9.76
CA PHE A 81 13.73 -11.14 -10.91
C PHE A 81 14.20 -9.90 -11.71
N ALA A 82 15.11 -9.09 -11.17
CA ALA A 82 15.57 -7.83 -11.77
C ALA A 82 16.84 -7.94 -12.64
N ALA A 83 17.06 -9.08 -13.31
CA ALA A 83 18.16 -9.19 -14.28
C ALA A 83 17.88 -8.50 -15.64
N GLY A 84 16.74 -7.80 -15.81
CA GLY A 84 16.43 -7.19 -17.11
C GLY A 84 15.22 -6.26 -17.23
N VAL A 85 14.61 -5.77 -16.15
CA VAL A 85 13.45 -4.87 -16.25
C VAL A 85 13.65 -3.66 -15.35
N GLY A 86 13.64 -2.49 -15.97
CA GLY A 86 13.88 -1.20 -15.32
C GLY A 86 12.70 -0.72 -14.46
N PHE A 87 12.98 0.27 -13.63
CA PHE A 87 12.14 1.02 -12.67
C PHE A 87 10.71 1.44 -13.12
N THR A 88 10.33 1.18 -14.36
CA THR A 88 9.03 1.53 -14.96
C THR A 88 7.89 0.62 -14.52
N ASP A 89 8.18 -0.61 -14.07
CA ASP A 89 7.15 -1.60 -13.69
C ASP A 89 6.41 -1.24 -12.37
N ASP A 90 7.08 -0.61 -11.40
CA ASP A 90 6.53 -0.40 -10.06
C ASP A 90 5.47 0.72 -9.99
N LEU A 91 5.72 1.83 -10.68
CA LEU A 91 4.73 2.91 -10.81
C LEU A 91 3.60 2.52 -11.77
N GLY A 92 3.90 1.68 -12.77
CA GLY A 92 2.92 1.06 -13.64
C GLY A 92 1.97 0.16 -12.86
N ALA A 93 2.49 -0.72 -12.01
CA ALA A 93 1.69 -1.60 -11.16
C ALA A 93 0.80 -0.82 -10.18
N LEU A 94 1.35 0.23 -9.54
CA LEU A 94 0.57 1.09 -8.64
C LEU A 94 -0.56 1.81 -9.39
N GLY A 95 -0.27 2.36 -10.57
CA GLY A 95 -1.26 3.01 -11.43
C GLY A 95 -2.32 2.04 -11.96
N ALA A 96 -1.92 0.84 -12.41
CA ALA A 96 -2.83 -0.18 -12.90
C ALA A 96 -3.75 -0.70 -11.80
N ALA A 97 -3.23 -0.90 -10.59
CA ALA A 97 -4.05 -1.27 -9.44
C ALA A 97 -5.05 -0.16 -9.09
N LEU A 98 -4.61 1.10 -9.15
CA LEU A 98 -5.47 2.25 -8.91
C LEU A 98 -6.64 2.33 -9.90
N LEU A 99 -6.37 2.11 -11.20
CA LEU A 99 -7.41 2.05 -12.23
C LEU A 99 -8.35 0.87 -12.03
N GLN A 100 -7.82 -0.33 -11.77
CA GLN A 100 -8.63 -1.54 -11.55
C GLN A 100 -9.62 -1.42 -10.39
N VAL A 101 -9.28 -0.63 -9.37
CA VAL A 101 -10.12 -0.45 -8.19
C VAL A 101 -10.80 0.93 -8.13
N ALA A 102 -10.72 1.73 -9.19
CA ALA A 102 -11.19 3.12 -9.20
C ALA A 102 -12.65 3.26 -8.75
N MET A 103 -13.52 2.31 -9.13
CA MET A 103 -14.94 2.30 -8.72
C MET A 103 -15.16 2.13 -7.20
N TYR A 104 -14.16 1.68 -6.45
CA TYR A 104 -14.21 1.54 -5.00
C TYR A 104 -13.64 2.76 -4.26
N ILE A 105 -13.04 3.70 -4.99
CA ILE A 105 -12.45 4.94 -4.48
C ILE A 105 -13.52 6.03 -4.44
N ASP A 106 -14.12 6.22 -3.27
CA ASP A 106 -15.11 7.25 -3.02
C ASP A 106 -14.50 8.58 -2.54
N GLU A 107 -15.35 9.58 -2.35
CA GLU A 107 -14.94 10.90 -1.87
C GLU A 107 -14.35 10.85 -0.45
N GLU A 108 -14.79 9.93 0.41
CA GLU A 108 -14.25 9.78 1.76
C GLU A 108 -12.78 9.30 1.70
N VAL A 109 -12.48 8.34 0.83
CA VAL A 109 -11.12 7.87 0.56
C VAL A 109 -10.25 9.01 0.03
N LYS A 110 -10.74 9.78 -0.95
CA LYS A 110 -10.00 10.93 -1.51
C LYS A 110 -9.72 11.98 -0.45
N MET A 111 -10.71 12.31 0.38
CA MET A 111 -10.58 13.29 1.46
C MET A 111 -9.49 12.86 2.45
N LYS A 112 -9.53 11.63 2.97
CA LYS A 112 -8.51 11.09 3.87
C LYS A 112 -7.11 11.09 3.24
N ALA A 113 -7.02 10.76 1.95
CA ALA A 113 -5.76 10.81 1.21
C ALA A 113 -5.23 12.24 1.08
N LYS A 114 -6.07 13.21 0.71
CA LYS A 114 -5.71 14.63 0.58
C LYS A 114 -5.28 15.25 1.90
N GLU A 115 -6.01 15.00 2.99
CA GLU A 115 -5.63 15.46 4.33
C GLU A 115 -4.23 14.97 4.71
N LYS A 116 -3.97 13.66 4.49
CA LYS A 116 -2.67 13.09 4.82
C LYS A 116 -1.55 13.65 3.95
N LEU A 117 -1.84 13.89 2.68
CA LEU A 117 -0.90 14.49 1.72
C LEU A 117 -0.56 15.93 2.12
N GLN A 118 -1.56 16.72 2.53
CA GLN A 118 -1.36 18.09 2.98
C GLN A 118 -0.50 18.18 4.24
N ILE A 119 -0.67 17.25 5.18
CA ILE A 119 0.18 17.17 6.38
C ILE A 119 1.66 16.96 6.02
N TRP A 120 1.95 16.28 4.90
CA TRP A 120 3.32 15.92 4.52
C TRP A 120 3.97 16.88 3.54
N PHE A 121 3.19 17.51 2.67
CA PHE A 121 3.69 18.33 1.56
C PHE A 121 3.24 19.78 1.63
N GLY A 122 2.37 20.15 2.57
CA GLY A 122 1.78 21.49 2.68
C GLY A 122 0.44 21.61 1.96
N SER A 123 -0.16 22.80 1.98
CA SER A 123 -1.51 23.05 1.44
C SER A 123 -1.57 23.16 -0.09
N GLU A 124 -0.43 23.32 -0.77
CA GLU A 124 -0.34 23.61 -2.21
C GLU A 124 -0.23 22.36 -3.10
N VAL A 125 -0.74 21.22 -2.63
CA VAL A 125 -0.58 19.96 -3.35
C VAL A 125 -1.63 19.80 -4.43
N ASP A 126 -1.19 19.65 -5.67
CA ASP A 126 -2.07 19.35 -6.80
C ASP A 126 -2.32 17.84 -6.93
N THR A 127 -3.57 17.43 -6.75
CA THR A 127 -4.02 16.04 -6.96
C THR A 127 -4.76 15.83 -8.29
N THR A 128 -4.98 16.92 -9.05
CA THR A 128 -5.85 16.94 -10.23
C THR A 128 -5.43 15.91 -11.27
N VAL A 129 -4.12 15.75 -11.49
CA VAL A 129 -3.59 14.77 -12.46
C VAL A 129 -3.99 13.34 -12.11
N VAL A 130 -4.00 12.97 -10.83
CA VAL A 130 -4.38 11.62 -10.40
C VAL A 130 -5.90 11.51 -10.37
N ASP A 131 -6.60 12.53 -9.86
CA ASP A 131 -8.06 12.56 -9.80
C ASP A 131 -8.68 12.46 -11.21
N GLN A 132 -8.14 13.14 -12.21
CA GLN A 132 -8.60 13.03 -13.60
C GLN A 132 -8.40 11.61 -14.14
N LYS A 133 -7.23 11.00 -13.91
CA LYS A 133 -6.95 9.64 -14.40
C LYS A 133 -7.85 8.56 -13.79
N LEU A 134 -8.46 8.80 -12.63
CA LEU A 134 -9.40 7.86 -12.01
C LEU A 134 -10.77 7.81 -12.70
N PHE A 135 -11.15 8.87 -13.41
CA PHE A 135 -12.49 9.02 -14.01
C PHE A 135 -12.45 9.30 -15.52
N LEU A 136 -11.28 9.16 -16.15
CA LEU A 136 -11.16 9.11 -17.60
C LEU A 136 -11.39 7.67 -18.07
N GLU A 137 -12.64 7.35 -18.37
CA GLU A 137 -12.94 6.50 -19.52
C GLU A 137 -13.27 7.42 -20.70
N GLU A 138 -12.68 7.07 -21.85
CA GLU A 138 -12.62 7.74 -23.17
C GLU A 138 -11.43 8.67 -23.43
#